data_AF-A0A0B5AJY8-F1
#
_entry.id   AF-A0A0B5AJY8-F1
#
_cell.length_a   1.000
_cell.length_b   1.000
_cell.length_c   1.000
_cell.angle_alpha   90.00
_cell.angle_beta   90.00
_cell.angle_gamma   90.00
#
_symmetry.space_group_name_H-M   'P 1'
#
loop_
_entity.id
_entity.type
_entity.pdbx_description
1 polymer ?
#
loop_
_entity_poly.entity_id
_entity_poly.type
_entity_poly.pdbx_seq_one_letter_code
_entity_poly.pdbx_strand_id
1 'polypeptide(L)' 'MSKITLLLIGLLAFNTIRYSSYLMQGSDSLYYMIMLGLNIVGLIIAAGDTYLRSRRVT' A
#
# COMPACT_ATOMS: atom_id res chain seq x y z
N MET A 1 -7.59 0.44 15.84
CA MET A 1 -7.54 0.87 14.42
C MET A 1 -8.92 1.28 13.96
N SER A 2 -9.04 2.32 13.13
CA SER A 2 -10.33 2.66 12.52
C SER A 2 -10.65 1.66 11.40
N LYS A 3 -11.95 1.40 11.15
CA LYS A 3 -12.41 0.58 10.02
C LYS A 3 -11.91 1.14 8.67
N ILE A 4 -11.78 2.47 8.59
CA ILE A 4 -11.28 3.19 7.42
C ILE A 4 -9.80 2.86 7.17
N THR A 5 -8.97 2.83 8.22
CA THR A 5 -7.55 2.48 8.11
C THR A 5 -7.35 1.05 7.60
N LEU A 6 -8.15 0.11 8.09
CA LEU A 6 -8.13 -1.28 7.62
C LEU A 6 -8.52 -1.39 6.14
N LEU A 7 -9.59 -0.70 5.73
CA LEU A 7 -9.99 -0.63 4.32
C LEU A 7 -8.88 -0.03 3.44
N LEU A 8 -8.25 1.04 3.91
CA LEU A 8 -7.19 1.72 3.18
C LEU A 8 -5.97 0.82 2.98
N ILE A 9 -5.53 0.11 4.03
CA ILE A 9 -4.44 -0.88 3.94
C ILE A 9 -4.81 -2.00 2.96
N GLY A 10 -6.03 -2.51 3.03
CA GLY A 10 -6.52 -3.53 2.09
C GLY A 10 -6.49 -3.06 0.63
N LEU A 11 -6.96 -1.84 0.36
CA LEU A 11 -6.94 -1.23 -0.97
C LEU A 11 -5.52 -1.03 -1.50
N LEU A 12 -4.61 -0.53 -0.66
CA LEU A 12 -3.20 -0.34 -1.02
C LEU A 12 -2.51 -1.67 -1.30
N ALA A 13 -2.77 -2.70 -0.50
CA ALA A 13 -2.24 -4.05 -0.71
C ALA A 13 -2.75 -4.65 -2.02
N PHE A 14 -4.05 -4.55 -2.28
CA PHE A 14 -4.67 -5.02 -3.52
C PHE A 14 -4.09 -4.32 -4.75
N ASN A 15 -3.95 -2.99 -4.72
CA ASN A 15 -3.36 -2.23 -5.81
C ASN A 15 -1.87 -2.56 -6.02
N THR A 16 -1.11 -2.78 -4.94
CA THR A 16 0.29 -3.22 -5.03
C THR A 16 0.40 -4.54 -5.79
N ILE A 17 -0.43 -5.53 -5.45
CA ILE A 17 -0.47 -6.83 -6.14
C ILE A 17 -0.84 -6.64 -7.62
N ARG A 18 -1.84 -5.81 -7.90
CA ARG A 18 -2.32 -5.53 -9.25
C ARG A 18 -1.24 -4.90 -10.14
N TYR A 19 -0.62 -3.82 -9.68
CA TYR A 19 0.41 -3.12 -10.46
C TYR A 19 1.68 -3.98 -10.60
N SER A 20 2.06 -4.74 -9.56
CA SER A 20 3.13 -5.73 -9.66
C SER A 20 2.83 -6.78 -10.73
N SER A 21 1.60 -7.29 -10.77
CA SER A 21 1.16 -8.26 -11.78
C SER A 21 1.22 -7.71 -13.20
N TYR A 22 0.91 -6.43 -13.41
CA TYR A 22 1.04 -5.78 -14.72
C TYR A 22 2.49 -5.65 -15.18
N LEU A 23 3.40 -5.29 -14.28
CA LEU A 23 4.84 -5.23 -14.58
C LEU A 23 5.40 -6.63 -14.87
N MET A 24 5.00 -7.64 -14.09
CA MET A 24 5.44 -9.03 -14.28
C MET A 24 4.96 -9.65 -15.60
N GLN A 25 3.83 -9.18 -16.14
CA GLN A 25 3.33 -9.56 -17.46
C GLN A 25 4.09 -8.89 -18.62
N GLY A 26 5.16 -8.14 -18.32
CA GLY A 26 6.00 -7.47 -19.31
C GLY A 26 5.50 -6.09 -19.73
N SER A 27 4.59 -5.48 -18.96
CA SER A 27 4.17 -4.11 -19.24
C SER A 27 5.15 -3.11 -18.64
N ASP A 28 6.07 -2.59 -19.45
CA ASP A 28 7.06 -1.57 -19.06
C ASP A 28 6.48 -0.13 -18.99
N SER A 29 5.21 0.00 -18.62
CA SER A 29 4.59 1.30 -18.47
C SER A 29 5.13 2.01 -17.22
N LEU A 30 5.78 3.15 -17.42
CA LEU A 30 6.23 4.05 -16.36
C LEU A 30 5.09 4.41 -15.39
N TYR A 31 3.86 4.47 -15.88
CA TYR A 31 2.66 4.64 -15.05
C TYR A 31 2.50 3.51 -14.02
N TYR A 32 2.67 2.24 -14.41
CA TYR A 32 2.55 1.10 -13.50
C TYR A 32 3.68 1.07 -12.48
N MET A 33 4.90 1.47 -12.86
CA MET A 33 6.03 1.57 -11.94
C MET A 33 5.80 2.64 -10.87
N ILE A 34 5.37 3.84 -11.28
CA ILE A 34 5.05 4.93 -10.35
C ILE A 34 3.89 4.54 -9.43
N MET A 35 2.82 3.98 -10.00
CA MET A 35 1.65 3.55 -9.22
C MET A 35 2.00 2.46 -8.22
N LEU A 36 2.85 1.49 -8.59
CA LEU A 36 3.36 0.49 -7.66
C LEU A 36 4.14 1.14 -6.52
N GLY A 37 5.06 2.06 -6.84
CA GLY A 37 5.84 2.79 -5.85
C GLY A 37 4.97 3.58 -4.87
N LEU A 38 3.98 4.32 -5.36
CA LEU A 38 3.06 5.09 -4.51
C LEU A 38 2.22 4.20 -3.60
N ASN A 39 1.76 3.03 -4.08
CA ASN A 39 0.98 2.11 -3.25
C ASN A 39 1.84 1.47 -2.15
N ILE A 40 3.10 1.10 -2.45
CA ILE A 40 4.05 0.59 -1.44
C ILE A 40 4.34 1.66 -0.38
N VAL A 41 4.64 2.89 -0.79
CA VAL A 41 4.89 4.01 0.15
C VAL A 41 3.67 4.26 1.03
N GLY A 42 2.47 4.30 0.43
CA GLY A 42 1.22 4.43 1.17
C GLY A 42 1.03 3.32 2.20
N LEU A 43 1.35 2.07 1.83
CA LEU A 43 1.23 0.91 2.72
C LEU A 43 2.18 1.04 3.93
N ILE A 44 3.43 1.45 3.70
CA ILE A 44 4.43 1.67 4.76
C ILE A 44 3.97 2.76 5.72
N ILE A 45 3.48 3.90 5.21
CA ILE A 45 2.99 5.00 6.04
C ILE A 45 1.79 4.55 6.87
N ALA A 46 0.82 3.89 6.25
CA ALA A 46 -0.39 3.43 6.94
C ALA A 46 -0.08 2.37 8.02
N ALA A 47 0.81 1.43 7.73
CA ALA A 47 1.27 0.43 8.69
C ALA A 47 2.10 1.07 9.82
N GLY A 48 2.98 2.02 9.49
CA GLY A 48 3.80 2.76 10.44
C GLY A 48 2.97 3.60 11.41
N ASP A 49 2.01 4.39 10.91
CA ASP A 49 1.08 5.15 11.75
C ASP A 49 0.26 4.22 12.66
N THR A 50 -0.19 3.09 12.12
CA THR A 50 -0.90 2.06 12.91
C THR A 50 -0.03 1.52 14.05
N TYR A 51 1.22 1.17 13.75
CA TYR A 51 2.17 0.66 14.74
C TYR A 51 2.46 1.70 15.84
N LEU A 52 2.72 2.95 15.44
CA LEU A 52 3.00 4.05 16.37
C LEU A 52 1.79 4.35 17.26
N ARG A 53 0.56 4.33 16.71
CA ARG A 53 -0.67 4.48 17.50
C ARG A 53 -0.85 3.33 18.49
N SER A 54 -0.56 2.09 18.08
CA SER A 54 -0.64 0.95 19.00
C SER A 54 0.31 1.07 20.19
N ARG A 55 1.51 1.65 19.98
CA ARG A 55 2.52 1.86 21.03
C ARG A 55 2.22 3.00 22.00
N ARG A 56 1.40 3.98 21.61
CA ARG A 56 1.03 5.10 22.49
C ARG A 56 -0.09 4.76 23.48
N VAL A 57 -0.74 3.61 23.32
CA VAL A 57 -1.89 3.16 24.13
C VAL A 57 -1.47 2.13 25.18
N THR A 58 -0.23 1.63 25.11
CA THR A 58 0.47 0.81 26.13
C THR A 58 1.40 1.66 26.96
#